data_AF-A0A2N2P8E4-F1
#
_entry.id   AF-A0A2N2P8E4-F1
#
_cell.length_a   1.000
_cell.length_b   1.000
_cell.length_c   1.000
_cell.angle_alpha   90.00
_cell.angle_beta   90.00
_cell.angle_gamma   90.00
#
_symmetry.space_group_name_H-M   'P 1'
#
loop_
_entity.id
_entity.type
_entity.pdbx_description
1 polymer ?
#
loop_
_entity_poly.entity_id
_entity_poly.type
_entity_poly.pdbx_seq_one_letter_code
_entity_poly.pdbx_strand_id
1 'polypeptide(L)'
;MSDFTTLTSHIVPVLVNDIDTDQIIPARFLKGIDKQGLGNNLFYDWRYLPDGSPNPDFILNQAAYRDAKILLAGDNFGCGSSREHAPWALTDFGLRAIISTSFADIFYNNALKNGLLPVAIPQESHSRLVTALQQDPFAQASIDLASQQVNLPGGEAVTFPIDSFSKHCLLQGVDEMGYLLSFLPQVEAFEHAQA
;
A
#
# COMPACT_ATOMS: atom_id res chain seq x y z
N MET A 1 -2.24 11.39 8.17
CA MET A 1 -2.22 9.98 7.75
C MET A 1 -3.34 9.26 8.49
N SER A 2 -3.94 8.20 7.95
CA SER A 2 -4.91 7.38 8.71
C SER A 2 -4.16 6.29 9.47
N ASP A 3 -4.60 5.95 10.68
CA ASP A 3 -4.05 4.85 11.45
C ASP A 3 -4.25 3.49 10.74
N PHE A 4 -3.32 2.58 10.94
CA PHE A 4 -3.38 1.20 10.44
C PHE A 4 -3.21 0.25 11.62
N THR A 5 -4.27 -0.47 11.96
CA THR A 5 -4.25 -1.52 13.00
C THR A 5 -4.41 -2.88 12.33
N THR A 6 -5.65 -3.32 12.17
CA THR A 6 -6.02 -4.55 11.46
C THR A 6 -6.82 -4.20 10.21
N LEU A 7 -6.50 -4.84 9.10
CA LEU A 7 -7.20 -4.69 7.83
C LEU A 7 -7.63 -6.06 7.31
N THR A 8 -8.93 -6.31 7.26
CA THR A 8 -9.51 -7.45 6.53
C THR A 8 -10.19 -6.93 5.27
N SER A 9 -9.86 -7.50 4.12
CA SER A 9 -10.41 -7.08 2.83
C SER A 9 -10.28 -8.17 1.78
N HIS A 10 -11.15 -8.11 0.76
CA HIS A 10 -10.92 -8.77 -0.52
C HIS A 10 -9.56 -8.35 -1.10
N ILE A 11 -8.92 -9.30 -1.78
CA ILE A 11 -7.63 -9.12 -2.41
C ILE A 11 -7.87 -8.90 -3.90
N VAL A 12 -7.27 -7.87 -4.49
CA VAL A 12 -7.25 -7.67 -5.94
C VAL A 12 -5.94 -8.21 -6.53
N PRO A 13 -5.97 -9.28 -7.34
CA PRO A 13 -4.76 -9.80 -7.97
C PRO A 13 -4.37 -9.00 -9.22
N VAL A 14 -3.28 -8.24 -9.14
CA VAL A 14 -2.57 -7.64 -10.28
C VAL A 14 -1.21 -8.34 -10.40
N LEU A 15 -1.21 -9.60 -10.84
CA LEU A 15 -0.07 -10.52 -10.79
C LEU A 15 0.97 -10.26 -11.88
N VAL A 16 1.48 -9.03 -11.92
CA VAL A 16 2.55 -8.58 -12.82
C VAL A 16 3.80 -8.33 -11.99
N ASN A 17 4.95 -8.80 -12.46
CA ASN A 17 6.25 -8.48 -11.87
C ASN A 17 6.75 -7.14 -12.39
N ASP A 18 7.64 -6.50 -11.65
CA ASP A 18 8.31 -5.26 -12.05
C ASP A 18 7.32 -4.15 -12.37
N ILE A 19 6.24 -4.05 -11.58
CA ILE A 19 5.29 -2.95 -11.72
C ILE A 19 6.00 -1.65 -11.35
N ASP A 20 6.35 -0.85 -12.34
CA ASP A 20 7.12 0.37 -12.14
C ASP A 20 6.25 1.58 -11.73
N THR A 21 6.90 2.64 -11.28
CA THR A 21 6.20 3.85 -10.83
C THR A 21 5.46 4.61 -11.94
N ASP A 22 5.80 4.45 -13.21
CA ASP A 22 5.05 5.03 -14.35
C ASP A 22 3.82 4.21 -14.67
N GLN A 23 3.87 2.89 -14.51
CA GLN A 23 2.70 2.02 -14.58
C GLN A 23 1.72 2.32 -13.43
N ILE A 24 2.21 2.51 -12.21
CA ILE A 24 1.36 2.91 -11.07
C ILE A 24 0.72 4.27 -11.34
N ILE A 25 1.51 5.28 -11.71
CA ILE A 25 0.98 6.59 -12.11
C ILE A 25 1.90 7.26 -13.15
N PRO A 26 1.42 7.46 -14.39
CA PRO A 26 2.26 8.03 -15.43
C PRO A 26 2.72 9.46 -15.16
N ALA A 27 3.96 9.77 -15.55
CA ALA A 27 4.60 11.08 -15.34
C ALA A 27 3.76 12.30 -15.82
N ARG A 28 2.92 12.11 -16.85
CA ARG A 28 2.06 13.18 -17.40
C ARG A 28 1.05 13.75 -16.40
N PHE A 29 0.76 13.04 -15.32
CA PHE A 29 -0.18 13.45 -14.27
C PHE A 29 0.50 14.17 -13.08
N LEU A 30 1.82 14.32 -13.09
CA LEU A 30 2.61 14.81 -11.94
C LEU A 30 2.88 16.32 -11.99
N LYS A 31 2.00 17.09 -12.61
CA LYS A 31 2.15 18.54 -12.77
C LYS A 31 1.52 19.33 -11.62
N GLY A 32 0.67 18.70 -10.82
CA GLY A 32 0.01 19.31 -9.67
C GLY A 32 0.79 19.08 -8.38
N ILE A 33 0.44 19.84 -7.34
CA ILE A 33 0.95 19.68 -5.96
C ILE A 33 -0.10 19.04 -5.03
N ASP A 34 -1.32 18.81 -5.53
CA ASP A 34 -2.41 18.23 -4.75
C ASP A 34 -2.31 16.70 -4.76
N LYS A 35 -2.62 16.09 -3.61
CA LYS A 35 -2.70 14.63 -3.44
C LYS A 35 -4.05 14.09 -3.92
N GLN A 36 -5.08 14.93 -3.93
CA GLN A 36 -6.44 14.52 -4.26
C GLN A 36 -6.63 14.26 -5.76
N GLY A 37 -7.43 13.24 -6.09
CA GLY A 37 -7.80 12.90 -7.45
C GLY A 37 -6.73 12.12 -8.23
N LEU A 38 -5.57 11.83 -7.61
CA LEU A 38 -4.54 10.98 -8.20
C LEU A 38 -4.99 9.52 -8.33
N GLY A 39 -5.93 9.06 -7.51
CA GLY A 39 -6.51 7.72 -7.59
C GLY A 39 -7.27 7.46 -8.89
N ASN A 40 -7.79 8.51 -9.53
CA ASN A 40 -8.37 8.40 -10.87
C ASN A 40 -7.33 8.05 -11.93
N ASN A 41 -6.06 8.40 -11.70
CA ASN A 41 -4.95 8.18 -12.61
C ASN A 41 -4.09 6.95 -12.24
N LEU A 42 -4.43 6.26 -11.15
CA LEU A 42 -3.79 4.99 -10.78
C LEU A 42 -3.92 4.01 -11.95
N PHE A 43 -2.83 3.34 -12.33
CA PHE A 43 -2.77 2.36 -13.42
C PHE A 43 -3.40 2.84 -14.72
N TYR A 44 -3.29 4.14 -15.05
CA TYR A 44 -4.08 4.75 -16.12
C TYR A 44 -3.97 3.98 -17.46
N ASP A 45 -2.76 3.63 -17.87
CA ASP A 45 -2.51 2.98 -19.16
C ASP A 45 -3.04 1.53 -19.22
N TRP A 46 -3.45 0.96 -18.08
CA TRP A 46 -4.15 -0.32 -18.00
C TRP A 46 -5.66 -0.14 -17.73
N ARG A 47 -6.02 0.89 -16.95
CA ARG A 47 -7.38 1.17 -16.49
C ARG A 47 -8.24 1.89 -17.52
N TYR A 48 -7.68 2.54 -18.52
CA TYR A 48 -8.47 3.28 -19.50
C TYR A 48 -8.11 2.88 -20.93
N LEU A 49 -9.13 2.84 -21.79
CA LEU A 49 -8.98 2.69 -23.23
C LEU A 49 -8.51 4.01 -23.86
N PRO A 50 -8.04 4.02 -25.13
CA PRO A 50 -7.57 5.24 -25.79
C PRO A 50 -8.61 6.36 -25.91
N ASP A 51 -9.90 6.03 -25.85
CA ASP A 51 -11.01 6.99 -25.85
C ASP A 51 -11.29 7.59 -24.45
N GLY A 52 -10.57 7.13 -23.42
CA GLY A 52 -10.73 7.56 -22.02
C GLY A 52 -11.78 6.79 -21.24
N SER A 53 -12.48 5.83 -21.84
CA SER A 53 -13.44 4.98 -21.11
C SER A 53 -12.72 3.94 -20.25
N PRO A 54 -13.31 3.51 -19.10
CA PRO A 54 -12.71 2.46 -18.28
C PRO A 54 -12.57 1.14 -19.05
N ASN A 55 -11.37 0.57 -19.05
CA ASN A 55 -11.10 -0.74 -19.65
C ASN A 55 -11.81 -1.85 -18.83
N PRO A 56 -12.82 -2.55 -19.39
CA PRO A 56 -13.58 -3.56 -18.64
C PRO A 56 -12.74 -4.79 -18.27
N ASP A 57 -11.65 -5.05 -19.00
CA ASP A 57 -10.79 -6.21 -18.77
C ASP A 57 -9.82 -6.00 -17.61
N PHE A 58 -9.59 -4.74 -17.22
CA PHE A 58 -8.69 -4.45 -16.11
C PHE A 58 -9.39 -4.62 -14.76
N ILE A 59 -8.76 -5.42 -13.89
CA ILE A 59 -9.40 -5.96 -12.69
C ILE A 59 -9.91 -4.89 -11.72
N LEU A 60 -9.20 -3.77 -11.56
CA LEU A 60 -9.64 -2.67 -10.68
C LEU A 60 -10.87 -1.90 -11.20
N ASN A 61 -11.27 -2.08 -12.46
CA ASN A 61 -12.51 -1.51 -12.97
C ASN A 61 -13.72 -2.44 -12.79
N GLN A 62 -13.49 -3.70 -12.46
CA GLN A 62 -14.58 -4.66 -12.26
C GLN A 62 -15.27 -4.37 -10.93
N ALA A 63 -16.61 -4.36 -10.94
CA ALA A 63 -17.42 -4.02 -9.75
C ALA A 63 -17.12 -4.91 -8.54
N ALA A 64 -16.70 -6.16 -8.78
CA ALA A 64 -16.27 -7.14 -7.79
C ALA A 64 -15.15 -6.64 -6.85
N TYR A 65 -14.28 -5.74 -7.32
CA TYR A 65 -13.09 -5.30 -6.58
C TYR A 65 -13.16 -3.84 -6.13
N ARG A 66 -14.31 -3.18 -6.28
CA ARG A 66 -14.46 -1.73 -6.01
C ARG A 66 -14.11 -1.35 -4.57
N ASP A 67 -14.48 -2.20 -3.60
CA ASP A 67 -14.28 -1.93 -2.17
C ASP A 67 -13.03 -2.62 -1.61
N ALA A 68 -12.22 -3.23 -2.48
CA ALA A 68 -11.02 -3.92 -2.07
C ALA A 68 -9.92 -2.94 -1.67
N LYS A 69 -9.31 -3.18 -0.51
CA LYS A 69 -8.27 -2.35 0.09
C LYS A 69 -6.89 -3.00 0.07
N ILE A 70 -6.80 -4.24 -0.42
CA ILE A 70 -5.58 -5.03 -0.51
C ILE A 70 -5.34 -5.39 -1.97
N LEU A 71 -4.16 -5.06 -2.49
CA LEU A 71 -3.71 -5.48 -3.81
C LEU A 71 -2.63 -6.54 -3.65
N LEU A 72 -2.71 -7.63 -4.42
CA LEU A 72 -1.67 -8.64 -4.55
C LEU A 72 -0.94 -8.44 -5.88
N ALA A 73 0.33 -8.07 -5.82
CA ALA A 73 1.19 -7.88 -6.98
C ALA A 73 2.17 -9.04 -7.18
N GLY A 74 2.82 -9.10 -8.35
CA GLY A 74 4.02 -9.92 -8.54
C GLY A 74 5.24 -9.32 -7.85
N ASP A 75 6.43 -9.80 -8.20
CA ASP A 75 7.71 -9.39 -7.60
C ASP A 75 8.13 -7.97 -7.98
N ASN A 76 8.98 -7.34 -7.15
CA ASN A 76 9.62 -6.04 -7.40
C ASN A 76 8.63 -4.89 -7.66
N PHE A 77 7.61 -4.75 -6.82
CA PHE A 77 6.59 -3.72 -6.96
C PHE A 77 7.13 -2.31 -6.65
N GLY A 78 6.74 -1.34 -7.47
CA GLY A 78 7.11 0.08 -7.32
C GLY A 78 8.52 0.41 -7.80
N CYS A 79 9.09 -0.41 -8.69
CA CYS A 79 10.43 -0.18 -9.24
C CYS A 79 10.49 1.03 -10.18
N GLY A 80 11.69 1.34 -10.67
CA GLY A 80 11.92 2.47 -11.56
C GLY A 80 12.17 3.79 -10.82
N SER A 81 11.61 4.89 -11.35
CA SER A 81 11.92 6.25 -10.86
C SER A 81 11.35 6.53 -9.46
N SER A 82 12.06 7.35 -8.68
CA SER A 82 11.52 7.84 -7.40
C SER A 82 10.29 8.71 -7.64
N ARG A 83 9.15 8.31 -7.08
CA ARG A 83 7.87 9.00 -7.30
C ARG A 83 6.94 8.86 -6.11
N GLU A 84 6.90 9.87 -5.25
CA GLU A 84 5.99 9.91 -4.08
C GLU A 84 4.50 9.89 -4.46
N HIS A 85 4.19 10.33 -5.69
CA HIS A 85 2.83 10.29 -6.23
C HIS A 85 2.28 8.87 -6.41
N ALA A 86 3.15 7.85 -6.53
CA ALA A 86 2.71 6.47 -6.71
C ALA A 86 1.95 5.94 -5.47
N PRO A 87 2.50 6.03 -4.24
CA PRO A 87 1.73 5.80 -3.02
C PRO A 87 0.48 6.68 -2.87
N TRP A 88 0.53 7.95 -3.29
CA TRP A 88 -0.65 8.83 -3.23
C TRP A 88 -1.78 8.31 -4.14
N ALA A 89 -1.46 7.91 -5.37
CA ALA A 89 -2.46 7.36 -6.29
C ALA A 89 -3.09 6.07 -5.74
N LEU A 90 -2.28 5.18 -5.13
CA LEU A 90 -2.76 3.95 -4.51
C LEU A 90 -3.70 4.24 -3.33
N THR A 91 -3.31 5.15 -2.44
CA THR A 91 -4.09 5.48 -1.24
C THR A 91 -5.33 6.31 -1.54
N ASP A 92 -5.26 7.28 -2.45
CA ASP A 92 -6.39 8.07 -2.92
C ASP A 92 -7.42 7.21 -3.69
N PHE A 93 -6.97 6.15 -4.37
CA PHE A 93 -7.87 5.14 -4.93
C PHE A 93 -8.59 4.30 -3.85
N GLY A 94 -8.04 4.23 -2.63
CA GLY A 94 -8.62 3.51 -1.49
C GLY A 94 -7.85 2.26 -1.05
N LEU A 95 -6.72 1.94 -1.69
CA LEU A 95 -5.86 0.84 -1.23
C LEU A 95 -5.16 1.24 0.07
N ARG A 96 -5.07 0.28 0.99
CA ARG A 96 -4.44 0.44 2.31
C ARG A 96 -3.21 -0.44 2.47
N ALA A 97 -3.15 -1.56 1.74
CA ALA A 97 -1.98 -2.43 1.74
C ALA A 97 -1.71 -3.03 0.36
N ILE A 98 -0.43 -3.30 0.08
CA ILE A 98 0.03 -4.03 -1.10
C ILE A 98 0.78 -5.26 -0.59
N ILE A 99 0.44 -6.45 -1.08
CA ILE A 99 1.15 -7.69 -0.82
C ILE A 99 1.98 -8.03 -2.07
N SER A 100 3.26 -8.31 -1.89
CA SER A 100 4.18 -8.73 -2.93
C SER A 100 5.29 -9.60 -2.32
N THR A 101 6.13 -10.20 -3.15
CA THR A 101 7.35 -10.88 -2.70
C THR A 101 8.50 -9.90 -2.43
N SER A 102 8.54 -8.76 -3.12
CA SER A 102 9.51 -7.71 -2.87
C SER A 102 9.04 -6.34 -3.36
N PHE A 103 9.65 -5.28 -2.85
CA PHE A 103 9.36 -3.91 -3.23
C PHE A 103 10.67 -3.18 -3.53
N ALA A 104 10.62 -2.20 -4.42
CA ALA A 104 11.74 -1.28 -4.57
C ALA A 104 11.87 -0.37 -3.33
N ASP A 105 13.08 -0.23 -2.80
CA ASP A 105 13.34 0.44 -1.52
C ASP A 105 12.75 1.85 -1.41
N ILE A 106 12.86 2.65 -2.47
CA ILE A 106 12.34 4.02 -2.48
C ILE A 106 10.81 4.01 -2.41
N PHE A 107 10.15 3.15 -3.19
CA PHE A 107 8.70 3.02 -3.13
C PHE A 107 8.25 2.52 -1.76
N TYR A 108 8.92 1.51 -1.20
CA TYR A 108 8.61 0.95 0.11
C TYR A 108 8.59 2.04 1.20
N ASN A 109 9.65 2.85 1.26
CA ASN A 109 9.74 3.93 2.24
C ASN A 109 8.68 5.02 2.01
N ASN A 110 8.44 5.41 0.75
CA ASN A 110 7.41 6.40 0.43
C ASN A 110 6.00 5.88 0.75
N ALA A 111 5.74 4.58 0.56
CA ALA A 111 4.46 3.96 0.89
C ALA A 111 4.16 4.08 2.39
N LEU A 112 5.11 3.69 3.24
CA LEU A 112 4.98 3.75 4.70
C LEU A 112 4.72 5.18 5.19
N LYS A 113 5.47 6.17 4.67
CA LYS A 113 5.28 7.59 5.00
C LYS A 113 3.90 8.15 4.61
N ASN A 114 3.23 7.50 3.67
CA ASN A 114 1.93 7.93 3.15
C ASN A 114 0.76 7.04 3.60
N GLY A 115 0.95 6.19 4.61
CA GLY A 115 -0.13 5.39 5.18
C GLY A 115 -0.53 4.16 4.35
N LEU A 116 0.31 3.78 3.38
CA LEU A 116 0.18 2.55 2.60
C LEU A 116 1.11 1.50 3.20
N LEU A 117 0.59 0.31 3.52
CA LEU A 117 1.39 -0.77 4.08
C LEU A 117 1.90 -1.73 2.98
N PRO A 118 3.18 -1.67 2.57
CA PRO A 118 3.81 -2.71 1.77
C PRO A 118 4.11 -3.94 2.64
N VAL A 119 3.56 -5.08 2.27
CA VAL A 119 3.70 -6.36 2.96
C VAL A 119 4.50 -7.32 2.07
N ALA A 120 5.79 -7.47 2.38
CA ALA A 120 6.65 -8.44 1.72
C ALA A 120 6.46 -9.82 2.38
N ILE A 121 6.10 -10.83 1.57
CA ILE A 121 5.91 -12.21 2.02
C ILE A 121 6.79 -13.18 1.23
N PRO A 122 7.12 -14.36 1.76
CA PRO A 122 7.86 -15.38 1.01
C PRO A 122 7.13 -15.81 -0.28
N GLN A 123 7.90 -16.19 -1.30
CA GLN A 123 7.37 -16.68 -2.59
C GLN A 123 6.37 -17.84 -2.42
N GLU A 124 6.61 -18.74 -1.45
CA GLU A 124 5.71 -19.86 -1.17
C GLU A 124 4.32 -19.38 -0.71
N SER A 125 4.27 -18.48 0.28
CA SER A 125 3.04 -17.85 0.78
C SER A 125 2.33 -17.05 -0.31
N HIS A 126 3.08 -16.33 -1.15
CA HIS A 126 2.55 -15.61 -2.30
C HIS A 126 1.86 -16.56 -3.30
N SER A 127 2.52 -17.65 -3.65
CA SER A 127 1.99 -18.65 -4.60
C SER A 127 0.71 -19.32 -4.07
N ARG A 128 0.63 -19.50 -2.74
CA ARG A 128 -0.58 -19.99 -2.07
C ARG A 128 -1.73 -18.98 -2.13
N LEU A 129 -1.46 -17.69 -1.95
CA LEU A 129 -2.47 -16.64 -2.16
C LEU A 129 -3.01 -16.64 -3.59
N VAL A 130 -2.12 -16.75 -4.58
CA VAL A 130 -2.52 -16.85 -6.00
C VAL A 130 -3.43 -18.07 -6.21
N THR A 131 -3.04 -19.23 -5.68
CA THR A 131 -3.84 -20.46 -5.78
C THR A 131 -5.21 -20.31 -5.11
N ALA A 132 -5.27 -19.70 -3.93
CA ALA A 132 -6.52 -19.44 -3.24
C ALA A 132 -7.44 -18.53 -4.05
N LEU A 133 -6.91 -17.47 -4.67
CA LEU A 133 -7.69 -16.55 -5.50
C LEU A 133 -8.19 -17.16 -6.81
N GLN A 134 -7.49 -18.16 -7.35
CA GLN A 134 -7.97 -18.93 -8.49
C GLN A 134 -9.18 -19.82 -8.13
N GLN A 135 -9.23 -20.29 -6.88
CA GLN A 135 -10.34 -21.12 -6.37
C GLN A 135 -11.52 -20.26 -5.91
N ASP A 136 -11.23 -19.15 -5.24
CA ASP A 136 -12.19 -18.16 -4.78
C ASP A 136 -11.69 -16.75 -5.12
N PRO A 137 -12.17 -16.14 -6.23
CA PRO A 137 -11.81 -14.78 -6.62
C PRO A 137 -12.13 -13.71 -5.57
N PHE A 138 -12.99 -14.02 -4.60
CA PHE A 138 -13.38 -13.11 -3.53
C PHE A 138 -12.69 -13.43 -2.20
N ALA A 139 -11.65 -14.27 -2.20
CA ALA A 139 -10.91 -14.58 -1.00
C ALA A 139 -10.39 -13.30 -0.31
N GLN A 140 -10.41 -13.31 1.02
CA GLN A 140 -9.99 -12.19 1.86
C GLN A 140 -8.71 -12.55 2.61
N ALA A 141 -7.84 -11.57 2.80
CA ALA A 141 -6.74 -11.64 3.75
C ALA A 141 -6.99 -10.68 4.91
N SER A 142 -6.42 -11.01 6.08
CA SER A 142 -6.39 -10.12 7.22
C SER A 142 -4.95 -9.78 7.58
N ILE A 143 -4.60 -8.49 7.56
CA ILE A 143 -3.28 -7.99 7.93
C ILE A 143 -3.40 -7.33 9.30
N ASP A 144 -2.60 -7.79 10.26
CA ASP A 144 -2.46 -7.18 11.59
C ASP A 144 -1.06 -6.59 11.72
N LEU A 145 -1.00 -5.25 11.80
CA LEU A 145 0.26 -4.54 11.91
C LEU A 145 0.91 -4.69 13.29
N ALA A 146 0.12 -4.80 14.36
CA ALA A 146 0.65 -4.91 15.71
C ALA A 146 1.38 -6.24 15.90
N SER A 147 0.82 -7.34 15.40
CA SER A 147 1.45 -8.67 15.42
C SER A 147 2.36 -8.94 14.21
N GLN A 148 2.37 -8.07 13.20
CA GLN A 148 3.11 -8.22 11.94
C GLN A 148 2.74 -9.49 11.17
N GLN A 149 1.46 -9.85 11.17
CA GLN A 149 0.96 -11.06 10.54
C GLN A 149 -0.01 -10.77 9.40
N VAL A 150 0.10 -11.55 8.33
CA VAL A 150 -0.94 -11.69 7.31
C VAL A 150 -1.56 -13.07 7.45
N ASN A 151 -2.85 -13.11 7.77
CA ASN A 151 -3.66 -14.31 7.75
C ASN A 151 -4.17 -14.53 6.32
N LEU A 152 -3.68 -15.59 5.70
CA LEU A 152 -4.06 -15.99 4.35
C LEU A 152 -5.42 -16.69 4.35
N PRO A 153 -6.14 -16.70 3.21
CA PRO A 153 -7.27 -17.59 3.01
C PRO A 153 -6.85 -19.04 3.30
N GLY A 154 -7.52 -19.70 4.25
CA GLY A 154 -7.17 -21.05 4.71
C GLY A 154 -6.51 -21.13 6.09
N GLY A 155 -6.26 -20.00 6.75
CA GLY A 155 -5.92 -19.94 8.18
C GLY A 155 -4.43 -20.01 8.52
N GLU A 156 -3.54 -19.98 7.53
CA GLU A 156 -2.11 -19.80 7.78
C GLU A 156 -1.80 -18.32 8.05
N ALA A 157 -0.97 -18.08 9.06
CA ALA A 157 -0.41 -16.77 9.36
C ALA A 157 1.04 -16.68 8.85
N VAL A 158 1.35 -15.59 8.16
CA VAL A 158 2.69 -15.30 7.62
C VAL A 158 3.19 -13.99 8.21
N THR A 159 4.38 -14.00 8.79
CA THR A 159 5.01 -12.79 9.32
C THR A 159 5.63 -11.97 8.19
N PHE A 160 5.51 -10.64 8.27
CA PHE A 160 6.15 -9.72 7.35
C PHE A 160 7.05 -8.71 8.08
N PRO A 161 8.16 -8.26 7.48
CA PRO A 161 9.06 -7.30 8.10
C PRO A 161 8.52 -5.86 8.00
N ILE A 162 8.73 -5.09 9.06
CA ILE A 162 8.59 -3.63 9.08
C ILE A 162 9.46 -3.08 10.22
N ASP A 163 10.10 -1.92 10.01
CA ASP A 163 10.88 -1.28 11.07
C ASP A 163 9.97 -0.70 12.17
N SER A 164 10.51 -0.60 13.38
CA SER A 164 9.75 -0.17 14.56
C SER A 164 9.19 1.25 14.45
N PHE A 165 9.90 2.15 13.76
CA PHE A 165 9.50 3.55 13.64
C PHE A 165 8.32 3.69 12.67
N SER A 166 8.42 3.13 11.46
CA SER A 166 7.31 3.14 10.50
C SER A 166 6.08 2.42 11.04
N LYS A 167 6.28 1.30 11.75
CA LYS A 167 5.21 0.60 12.46
C LYS A 167 4.52 1.50 13.48
N HIS A 168 5.27 2.21 14.30
CA HIS A 168 4.71 3.14 15.28
C HIS A 168 3.90 4.25 14.60
N CYS A 169 4.47 4.90 13.59
CA CYS A 169 3.81 5.95 12.81
C CYS A 169 2.47 5.47 12.25
N LEU A 170 2.46 4.31 11.59
CA LEU A 170 1.24 3.70 11.05
C LEU A 170 0.22 3.34 12.13
N LEU A 171 0.63 2.72 13.24
CA LEU A 171 -0.27 2.36 14.34
C LEU A 171 -0.91 3.59 15.00
N GLN A 172 -0.18 4.69 15.10
CA GLN A 172 -0.65 5.93 15.72
C GLN A 172 -1.30 6.90 14.71
N GLY A 173 -1.23 6.63 13.41
CA GLY A 173 -1.73 7.53 12.37
C GLY A 173 -0.95 8.85 12.25
N VAL A 174 0.31 8.88 12.68
CA VAL A 174 1.16 10.07 12.65
C VAL A 174 2.27 9.95 11.61
N ASP A 175 2.62 11.05 10.95
CA ASP A 175 3.83 11.10 10.11
C ASP A 175 5.08 11.37 10.95
N GLU A 176 6.23 11.48 10.28
CA GLU A 176 7.53 11.72 10.93
C GLU A 176 7.52 13.03 11.75
N MET A 177 6.81 14.05 11.26
CA MET A 177 6.69 15.33 11.97
C MET A 177 5.75 15.18 13.17
N GLY A 178 4.61 14.54 13.01
CA GLY A 178 3.70 14.23 14.12
C GLY A 178 4.39 13.42 15.22
N TYR A 179 5.25 12.47 14.86
CA TYR A 179 6.09 11.75 15.81
C TYR A 179 7.02 12.68 16.56
N LEU A 180 7.77 13.55 15.88
CA LEU A 180 8.67 14.50 16.54
C LEU A 180 7.91 15.49 17.45
N LEU A 181 6.75 15.97 17.03
CA LEU A 181 5.90 16.85 17.85
C LEU A 181 5.40 16.16 19.12
N SER A 182 5.30 14.82 19.13
CA SER A 182 4.89 14.09 20.34
C SER A 182 5.88 14.21 21.50
N PHE A 183 7.13 14.60 21.23
CA PHE A 183 8.16 14.81 22.24
C PHE A 183 8.16 16.24 22.82
N LEU A 184 7.36 17.18 22.27
CA LEU A 184 7.32 18.57 22.75
C LEU A 184 7.12 18.69 24.28
N PRO A 185 6.19 17.96 24.93
CA PRO A 185 6.02 18.07 26.38
C PRO A 185 7.27 17.68 27.18
N GLN A 186 8.08 16.76 26.65
CA GLN A 186 9.30 16.28 27.32
C GLN A 186 10.44 17.27 27.13
N VAL A 187 10.51 17.91 25.96
CA VAL A 187 11.44 19.00 25.68
C VAL A 187 11.15 20.18 26.62
N GLU A 188 9.89 20.60 26.72
CA GLU A 188 9.47 21.70 27.60
C GLU A 188 9.78 21.39 29.07
N ALA A 189 9.50 20.17 29.54
CA ALA A 189 9.80 19.75 30.90
C ALA A 189 11.32 19.78 31.20
N PHE A 190 12.15 19.38 30.23
CA PHE A 190 13.60 19.45 30.35
C PHE A 190 14.10 20.90 30.40
N GLU A 191 13.59 21.77 29.52
CA GLU A 191 13.96 23.19 29.51
C GLU A 191 13.56 23.89 30.82
N HIS A 192 12.37 23.60 31.35
CA HIS A 192 11.94 24.13 32.65
C HIS A 192 12.81 23.65 33.82
N ALA A 193 13.33 22.43 33.77
CA ALA A 193 14.21 21.90 34.82
C ALA A 193 15.63 22.50 34.78
N GLN A 194 16.03 23.16 33.69
CA GLN A 194 17.32 23.82 33.55
C GLN A 194 17.29 25.34 33.82
N ALA A 195 16.10 25.92 34.00
CA ALA A 195 15.89 27.33 34.37
C ALA A 195 15.96 27.53 35.89
#